data_AF-A0A355H3B3-F1
#
_entry.id   AF-A0A355H3B3-F1
#
_cell.length_a   1.000
_cell.length_b   1.000
_cell.length_c   1.000
_cell.angle_alpha   90.00
_cell.angle_beta   90.00
_cell.angle_gamma   90.00
#
_symmetry.space_group_name_H-M   'P 1'
#
loop_
_entity.id
_entity.type
_entity.pdbx_description
1 polymer ?
#
loop_
_entity_poly.entity_id
_entity_poly.type
_entity_poly.pdbx_seq_one_letter_code
_entity_poly.pdbx_strand_id
1 'polypeptide(L)'
;MDVIEQGVGEIFTDPDADKARAFFRKKSRKMEDKVMSVKEAVEKFVHDGDYFTSGGFGANRVPIAVCHEILRQGRKNLGFSGHTSTHDFQVLCAGEAFNRCDVAYIVGLEARGLSPN
;
A
#
# COMPACT_ATOMS: atom_id res chain seq x y z
N MET A 1 14.69 1.56 -25.09
CA MET A 1 13.58 2.50 -25.29
C MET A 1 14.16 3.87 -25.06
N ASP A 2 14.07 4.76 -26.03
CA ASP A 2 14.60 6.12 -25.89
C ASP A 2 13.56 6.94 -25.14
N VAL A 3 13.96 7.55 -24.02
CA VAL A 3 13.08 8.42 -23.24
C VAL A 3 12.97 9.76 -23.96
N ILE A 4 11.78 10.08 -24.47
CA ILE A 4 11.53 11.30 -25.26
C ILE A 4 11.17 12.47 -24.34
N GLU A 5 10.48 12.18 -23.22
CA GLU A 5 10.05 13.15 -22.22
C GLU A 5 9.81 12.42 -20.89
N GLN A 6 10.05 13.10 -19.76
CA GLN A 6 9.83 12.55 -18.41
C GLN A 6 9.34 13.64 -17.46
N GLY A 7 8.42 13.29 -16.56
CA GLY A 7 7.99 14.17 -15.47
C GLY A 7 9.08 14.44 -14.43
N VAL A 8 8.90 15.49 -13.64
CA VAL A 8 9.85 15.92 -12.58
C VAL A 8 9.64 15.21 -11.23
N GLY A 9 8.54 14.48 -11.08
CA GLY A 9 8.22 13.74 -9.85
C GLY A 9 9.03 12.46 -9.73
N GLU A 10 9.37 12.09 -8.50
CA GLU A 10 9.93 10.77 -8.21
C GLU A 10 8.88 9.70 -8.51
N ILE A 11 9.30 8.63 -9.18
CA ILE A 11 8.49 7.44 -9.39
C ILE A 11 8.82 6.45 -8.27
N PHE A 12 7.86 6.19 -7.38
CA PHE A 12 8.12 5.34 -6.20
C PHE A 12 8.29 3.85 -6.50
N THR A 13 7.78 3.37 -7.65
CA THR A 13 7.93 1.97 -8.08
C THR A 13 8.17 1.86 -9.58
N ASP A 14 8.99 0.89 -10.01
CA ASP A 14 9.32 0.69 -11.43
C ASP A 14 8.05 0.33 -12.25
N PRO A 15 7.63 1.16 -13.21
CA PRO A 15 6.41 0.92 -13.99
C PRO A 15 6.61 -0.09 -15.14
N ASP A 16 7.84 -0.59 -15.35
CA ASP A 16 8.17 -1.49 -16.44
C ASP A 16 7.52 -2.89 -16.24
N ALA A 17 6.55 -3.19 -17.10
CA ALA A 17 5.80 -4.43 -17.07
C ALA A 17 6.69 -5.67 -17.31
N ASP A 18 7.78 -5.58 -18.08
CA ASP A 18 8.65 -6.71 -18.34
C ASP A 18 9.55 -7.02 -17.14
N LYS A 19 10.02 -6.00 -16.42
CA LYS A 19 10.70 -6.21 -15.14
C LYS A 19 9.76 -6.81 -14.10
N ALA A 20 8.52 -6.33 -14.00
CA ALA A 20 7.51 -6.92 -13.13
C ALA A 20 7.27 -8.40 -13.47
N ARG A 21 7.07 -8.73 -14.75
CA ARG A 21 6.93 -10.13 -15.20
C ARG A 21 8.15 -10.97 -14.86
N ALA A 22 9.36 -10.47 -15.09
CA ALA A 22 10.60 -11.17 -14.77
C ALA A 22 10.73 -11.46 -13.26
N PHE A 23 10.33 -10.51 -12.40
CA PHE A 23 10.26 -10.71 -10.96
C PHE A 23 9.26 -11.80 -10.58
N PHE A 24 8.02 -11.74 -11.09
CA PHE A 24 6.98 -12.73 -10.77
C PHE A 24 7.30 -14.13 -11.26
N ARG A 25 8.02 -14.28 -12.38
CA ARG A 25 8.46 -15.60 -12.90
C ARG A 25 9.33 -16.37 -11.91
N LYS A 26 10.03 -15.71 -11.00
CA LYS A 26 10.89 -16.35 -9.98
C LYS A 26 10.11 -16.89 -8.78
N LYS A 27 8.84 -16.51 -8.59
CA LYS A 27 8.04 -16.95 -7.44
C LYS A 27 7.64 -18.42 -7.57
N SER A 28 7.57 -19.12 -6.44
CA SER A 28 7.09 -20.50 -6.38
C SER A 28 5.68 -20.62 -6.99
N ARG A 29 5.49 -21.63 -7.83
CA ARG A 29 4.19 -22.03 -8.41
C ARG A 29 3.58 -23.22 -7.68
N LYS A 30 4.20 -23.67 -6.60
CA LYS A 30 3.75 -24.81 -5.82
C LYS A 30 2.40 -24.47 -5.17
N MET A 31 1.50 -25.45 -5.19
CA MET A 31 0.24 -25.38 -4.46
C MET A 31 0.54 -25.70 -3.00
N GLU A 32 0.46 -24.68 -2.15
CA GLU A 32 0.74 -24.73 -0.73
C GLU A 32 -0.42 -24.06 0.01
N ASP A 33 -0.71 -24.52 1.22
CA ASP A 33 -1.66 -23.82 2.09
C ASP A 33 -1.08 -22.45 2.47
N LYS A 34 -1.91 -21.41 2.36
CA LYS A 34 -1.57 -20.01 2.63
C LYS A 34 -2.48 -19.38 3.67
N VAL A 35 -3.36 -20.17 4.31
CA VAL A 35 -4.19 -19.70 5.41
C VAL A 35 -3.27 -19.31 6.57
N MET A 36 -3.44 -18.09 7.06
CA MET A 36 -2.71 -17.56 8.21
C MET A 36 -3.51 -16.44 8.87
N SER A 37 -3.14 -16.09 10.09
CA SER A 37 -3.68 -14.94 10.80
C SER A 37 -3.19 -13.62 10.20
N VAL A 38 -3.89 -12.52 10.51
CA VAL A 38 -3.47 -11.17 10.10
C VAL A 38 -2.10 -10.81 10.67
N LYS A 39 -1.82 -11.20 11.92
CA LYS A 39 -0.52 -11.00 12.57
C LYS A 39 0.61 -11.63 11.76
N GLU A 40 0.47 -12.92 11.43
CA GLU A 40 1.47 -13.65 10.65
C GLU A 40 1.65 -13.05 9.25
N ALA A 41 0.55 -12.62 8.61
CA ALA A 41 0.61 -12.00 7.30
C ALA A 41 1.40 -10.69 7.31
N VAL A 42 1.14 -9.79 8.27
CA VAL A 42 1.85 -8.52 8.39
C VAL A 42 3.31 -8.74 8.79
N GLU A 43 3.57 -9.67 9.71
CA GLU A 43 4.92 -9.98 10.17
C GLU A 43 5.79 -10.48 9.01
N LYS A 44 5.22 -11.34 8.16
CA LYS A 44 5.94 -12.02 7.07
C LYS A 44 6.07 -11.18 5.79
N PHE A 45 5.11 -10.30 5.49
CA PHE A 45 5.00 -9.70 4.17
C PHE A 45 5.03 -8.17 4.14
N VAL A 46 4.95 -7.50 5.28
CA VAL A 46 5.04 -6.03 5.34
C VAL A 46 6.31 -5.67 6.08
N HIS A 47 7.20 -4.94 5.42
CA HIS A 47 8.48 -4.49 5.96
C HIS A 47 8.57 -2.98 5.89
N ASP A 48 9.42 -2.40 6.73
CA ASP A 48 9.69 -0.97 6.67
C ASP A 48 10.27 -0.58 5.31
N GLY A 49 9.81 0.53 4.74
CA GLY A 49 10.23 0.97 3.41
C GLY A 49 9.41 0.44 2.24
N ASP A 50 8.58 -0.60 2.44
CA ASP A 50 7.75 -1.18 1.38
C ASP A 50 6.80 -0.13 0.78
N TYR A 51 6.50 -0.27 -0.53
CA TYR A 51 5.42 0.48 -1.16
C TYR A 51 4.11 -0.28 -0.96
N PHE A 52 3.32 0.20 0.00
CA PHE A 52 2.08 -0.40 0.45
C PHE A 52 0.88 0.09 -0.37
N THR A 53 0.04 -0.86 -0.75
CA THR A 53 -1.26 -0.61 -1.37
C THR A 53 -2.30 -1.52 -0.73
N SER A 54 -3.46 -0.96 -0.42
CA SER A 54 -4.62 -1.65 0.15
C SER A 54 -5.70 -1.77 -0.91
N GLY A 55 -6.30 -2.94 -1.07
CA GLY A 55 -7.52 -3.04 -1.89
C GLY A 55 -8.72 -2.35 -1.22
N GLY A 56 -9.86 -2.36 -1.91
CA GLY A 56 -11.08 -1.71 -1.45
C GLY A 56 -11.37 -0.45 -2.28
N PHE A 57 -12.36 0.32 -1.86
CA PHE A 57 -12.69 1.60 -2.49
C PHE A 57 -13.36 2.51 -1.47
N GLY A 58 -12.71 3.62 -1.14
CA GLY A 58 -13.21 4.52 -0.11
C GLY A 58 -13.21 3.84 1.25
N ALA A 59 -14.35 3.82 1.95
CA ALA A 59 -14.53 3.02 3.17
C ALA A 59 -14.99 1.56 2.93
N ASN A 60 -15.20 1.14 1.68
CA ASN A 60 -15.80 -0.15 1.37
C ASN A 60 -14.77 -1.27 1.19
N ARG A 61 -14.91 -2.33 2.00
CA ARG A 61 -14.06 -3.54 2.00
C ARG A 61 -12.56 -3.24 2.10
N VAL A 62 -12.22 -2.17 2.80
CA VAL A 62 -10.84 -1.82 3.12
C VAL A 62 -10.31 -2.80 4.17
N PRO A 63 -9.05 -3.28 4.07
CA PRO A 63 -8.48 -4.24 5.01
C PRO A 63 -8.05 -3.58 6.33
N ILE A 64 -9.01 -3.03 7.08
CA ILE A 64 -8.75 -2.26 8.32
C ILE A 64 -8.08 -3.10 9.40
N ALA A 65 -8.38 -4.39 9.48
CA ALA A 65 -7.69 -5.30 10.40
C ALA A 65 -6.18 -5.37 10.11
N VAL A 66 -5.78 -5.39 8.84
CA VAL A 66 -4.37 -5.37 8.40
C VAL A 66 -3.75 -4.01 8.71
N CYS A 67 -4.45 -2.91 8.43
CA CYS A 67 -3.96 -1.56 8.72
C CYS A 67 -3.64 -1.39 10.21
N HIS A 68 -4.54 -1.81 11.10
CA HIS A 68 -4.27 -1.78 12.54
C HIS A 68 -3.11 -2.69 12.94
N GLU A 69 -2.96 -3.86 12.33
CA GLU A 69 -1.86 -4.75 12.65
C GLU A 69 -0.50 -4.21 12.21
N ILE A 70 -0.43 -3.53 11.06
CA ILE A 70 0.75 -2.76 10.62
C ILE A 70 1.17 -1.76 11.70
N LEU A 71 0.19 -1.04 12.30
CA LEU A 71 0.47 -0.11 13.39
C LEU A 71 0.91 -0.81 14.68
N ARG A 72 0.26 -1.92 15.06
CA ARG A 72 0.62 -2.69 16.27
C ARG A 72 2.04 -3.23 16.20
N GLN A 73 2.48 -3.67 15.02
CA GLN A 73 3.84 -4.14 14.79
C GLN A 73 4.84 -3.01 14.57
N GLY A 74 4.41 -1.75 14.62
CA GLY A 74 5.28 -0.59 14.56
C GLY A 74 5.96 -0.40 13.21
N ARG A 75 5.36 -0.86 12.10
CA ARG A 75 5.93 -0.66 10.76
C ARG A 75 5.99 0.83 10.41
N LYS A 76 7.07 1.24 9.73
CA LYS A 76 7.38 2.65 9.42
C LYS A 76 7.97 2.82 8.02
N ASN A 77 8.08 4.09 7.61
CA ASN A 77 8.74 4.50 6.37
C ASN A 77 8.16 3.89 5.09
N LEU A 78 6.91 3.43 5.15
CA LEU A 78 6.21 2.91 3.98
C LEU A 78 6.05 4.02 2.93
N GLY A 79 6.01 3.62 1.66
CA GLY A 79 5.34 4.42 0.62
C GLY A 79 3.88 4.00 0.54
N PHE A 80 2.97 4.94 0.32
CA PHE A 80 1.54 4.64 0.29
C PHE A 80 0.90 4.96 -1.07
N SER A 81 0.19 3.99 -1.63
CA SER A 81 -0.65 4.15 -2.83
C SER A 81 -2.04 4.66 -2.44
N GLY A 82 -2.28 5.97 -2.48
CA GLY A 82 -3.57 6.60 -2.21
C GLY A 82 -4.56 6.54 -3.38
N HIS A 83 -4.84 5.34 -3.91
CA HIS A 83 -5.56 5.17 -5.19
C HIS A 83 -7.08 5.42 -5.11
N THR A 84 -7.70 5.20 -3.96
CA THR A 84 -9.01 5.72 -3.49
C THR A 84 -9.10 5.25 -2.05
N SER A 85 -8.14 5.69 -1.26
CA SER A 85 -7.81 5.14 0.04
C SER A 85 -8.17 6.17 1.08
N THR A 86 -9.33 6.03 1.72
CA THR A 86 -9.86 7.05 2.63
C THR A 86 -9.67 6.60 4.07
N HIS A 87 -10.40 5.58 4.54
CA HIS A 87 -10.31 5.17 5.93
C HIS A 87 -8.99 4.48 6.31
N ASP A 88 -8.41 3.68 5.42
CA ASP A 88 -7.07 3.12 5.56
C ASP A 88 -5.98 4.19 5.62
N PHE A 89 -6.05 5.19 4.75
CA PHE A 89 -5.14 6.33 4.78
C PHE A 89 -5.16 6.99 6.16
N GLN A 90 -6.35 7.21 6.72
CA GLN A 90 -6.49 7.80 8.06
C GLN A 90 -5.85 6.97 9.16
N VAL A 91 -6.10 5.67 9.17
CA VAL A 91 -5.51 4.77 10.16
C VAL A 91 -3.99 4.82 10.03
N LEU A 92 -3.46 4.64 8.83
CA LEU A 92 -2.02 4.59 8.61
C LEU A 92 -1.31 5.94 8.83
N CYS A 93 -1.99 7.05 8.54
CA CYS A 93 -1.50 8.40 8.78
C CYS A 93 -1.46 8.71 10.29
N ALA A 94 -2.53 8.40 11.02
CA ALA A 94 -2.56 8.56 12.48
C ALA A 94 -1.50 7.72 13.20
N GLY A 95 -1.09 6.60 12.60
CA GLY A 95 0.02 5.78 13.08
C GLY A 95 1.40 6.17 12.55
N GLU A 96 1.52 7.25 11.77
CA GLU A 96 2.77 7.69 11.13
C GLU A 96 3.49 6.55 10.39
N ALA A 97 2.74 5.69 9.70
CA ALA A 97 3.27 4.45 9.11
C ALA A 97 4.03 4.67 7.80
N PHE A 98 3.71 5.74 7.06
CA PHE A 98 4.30 6.07 5.76
C PHE A 98 4.93 7.46 5.76
N ASN A 99 5.91 7.68 4.88
CA ASN A 99 6.63 8.95 4.74
C ASN A 99 6.54 9.55 3.32
N ARG A 100 5.89 8.85 2.39
CA ARG A 100 5.64 9.29 1.02
C ARG A 100 4.32 8.68 0.53
N CYS A 101 3.58 9.41 -0.31
CA CYS A 101 2.23 9.03 -0.73
C CYS A 101 1.96 9.46 -2.18
N ASP A 102 1.52 8.52 -3.01
CA ASP A 102 0.93 8.81 -4.33
C ASP A 102 -0.55 9.11 -4.14
N VAL A 103 -0.97 10.35 -4.42
CA VAL A 103 -2.32 10.80 -4.12
C VAL A 103 -3.18 10.85 -5.38
N ALA A 104 -4.19 9.98 -5.44
CA ALA A 104 -5.32 10.14 -6.36
C ALA A 104 -6.54 10.69 -5.60
N TYR A 105 -6.98 9.99 -4.55
CA TYR A 105 -8.11 10.42 -3.71
C TYR A 105 -7.98 9.83 -2.29
N ILE A 106 -7.66 10.68 -1.32
CA ILE A 106 -7.44 10.27 0.09
C ILE A 106 -8.13 11.17 1.13
N VAL A 107 -8.43 12.42 0.77
CA VAL A 107 -8.81 13.47 1.74
C VAL A 107 -10.30 13.44 2.09
N GLY A 108 -11.15 13.07 1.14
CA GLY A 108 -12.59 13.05 1.32
C GLY A 108 -13.09 11.68 1.79
N LEU A 109 -13.62 11.59 3.00
CA LEU A 109 -14.29 10.40 3.52
C LEU A 109 -15.73 10.30 2.99
N GLU A 110 -15.92 10.26 1.68
CA GLU A 110 -17.22 10.24 0.97
C GLU A 110 -18.34 11.01 1.71
N ALA A 111 -19.24 10.31 2.39
CA ALA A 111 -20.41 10.84 3.11
C ALA A 111 -20.11 11.46 4.49
N ARG A 112 -18.85 11.45 4.93
CA ARG A 112 -18.40 11.84 6.28
C ARG A 112 -17.54 13.11 6.29
N GLY A 113 -17.34 13.75 5.14
CA GLY A 113 -16.63 15.03 5.03
C GLY A 113 -15.12 14.88 4.83
N LEU A 114 -14.37 15.92 5.21
CA LEU A 114 -12.92 15.94 5.13
C LEU A 114 -12.31 15.24 6.32
N SER A 115 -11.22 14.54 6.05
CA SER A 115 -10.49 13.86 7.09
C SER A 115 -9.44 14.75 7.76
N PRO A 116 -9.25 14.66 9.09
CA PRO A 116 -8.36 15.57 9.82
C PRO A 116 -6.88 15.17 9.78
N ASN A 117 -6.57 13.92 9.44
CA ASN A 117 -5.19 13.45 9.21
C ASN A 117 -4.86 13.50 7.71
#